data_AF-A0A357N206-F1
#
_entry.id   AF-A0A357N206-F1
#
_cell.length_a   1.000
_cell.length_b   1.000
_cell.length_c   1.000
_cell.angle_alpha   90.00
_cell.angle_beta   90.00
_cell.angle_gamma   90.00
#
_symmetry.space_group_name_H-M   'P 1'
#
loop_
_entity.id
_entity.type
_entity.pdbx_description
1 polymer ?
#
loop_
_entity_poly.entity_id
_entity_poly.type
_entity_poly.pdbx_seq_one_letter_code
_entity_poly.pdbx_strand_id
1 'polypeptide(L)'
;MGQEQMQEENSRLAAENAALRAELEETNQGVLALYAELDQQAVQLREVSDLKSRFLSYMSHEFRTPLGSILSMTRLLEDGFDGPLNDEQLRQVRFVSASASELREMVDDLLDLAKIEAG
;
A
#
# COMPACT_ATOMS: atom_id res chain seq x y z
N MET A 1 -37.18 60.70 -12.56
CA MET A 1 -37.23 59.50 -13.43
C MET A 1 -35.84 58.93 -13.74
N GLY A 2 -34.94 59.61 -14.48
CA GLY A 2 -33.63 59.00 -14.82
C GLY A 2 -32.65 58.78 -13.65
N GLN A 3 -32.63 59.66 -12.64
CA GLN A 3 -31.80 59.48 -11.44
C GLN A 3 -32.31 58.36 -10.53
N GLU A 4 -33.63 58.23 -10.36
CA GLU A 4 -34.22 57.14 -9.57
C GLU A 4 -33.95 55.77 -10.21
N GLN A 5 -34.12 55.64 -11.53
CA GLN A 5 -33.78 54.40 -12.25
C GLN A 5 -32.31 54.00 -12.09
N MET A 6 -31.37 54.95 -12.22
CA MET A 6 -29.95 54.67 -11.97
C MET A 6 -29.67 54.24 -10.52
N GLN A 7 -30.39 54.82 -9.56
CA GLN A 7 -30.18 54.51 -8.14
C GLN A 7 -30.76 53.15 -7.76
N GLU A 8 -31.86 52.77 -8.40
CA GLU A 8 -32.50 51.46 -8.29
C GLU A 8 -31.66 50.35 -8.98
N GLU A 9 -31.07 50.64 -10.14
CA GLU A 9 -30.16 49.71 -10.81
C GLU A 9 -28.86 49.51 -10.02
N ASN A 10 -28.28 50.57 -9.47
CA ASN A 10 -27.10 50.49 -8.59
C ASN A 10 -27.38 49.68 -7.32
N SER A 11 -28.55 49.83 -6.71
CA SER A 11 -28.91 49.05 -5.52
C SER A 11 -29.11 47.57 -5.85
N ARG A 12 -29.70 47.26 -7.01
CA ARG A 12 -29.84 45.88 -7.52
C ARG A 12 -28.47 45.23 -7.74
N LEU A 13 -27.57 45.91 -8.46
CA LEU A 13 -26.21 45.40 -8.73
C LEU A 13 -25.40 45.22 -7.44
N ALA A 14 -25.59 46.09 -6.44
CA ALA A 14 -24.94 45.95 -5.14
C ALA A 14 -25.46 44.70 -4.38
N ALA A 15 -26.77 44.45 -4.41
CA ALA A 15 -27.37 43.26 -3.81
C ALA A 15 -26.90 41.98 -4.52
N GLU A 16 -26.85 41.98 -5.85
CA GLU A 16 -26.35 40.84 -6.65
C GLU A 16 -24.86 40.54 -6.37
N ASN A 17 -24.01 41.58 -6.31
CA ASN A 17 -22.61 41.42 -5.94
C ASN A 17 -22.44 40.88 -4.51
N ALA A 18 -23.27 41.32 -3.57
CA ALA A 18 -23.23 40.82 -2.20
C ALA A 18 -23.61 39.33 -2.14
N ALA A 19 -24.64 38.91 -2.89
CA ALA A 19 -25.04 37.52 -2.98
C ALA A 19 -23.95 36.64 -3.60
N LEU A 20 -23.37 37.05 -4.74
CA LEU A 20 -22.28 36.32 -5.39
C LEU A 20 -21.03 36.21 -4.50
N ARG A 21 -20.72 37.25 -3.72
CA ARG A 21 -19.60 37.21 -2.77
C ARG A 21 -19.85 36.20 -1.65
N ALA A 22 -21.08 36.15 -1.13
CA ALA A 22 -21.45 35.18 -0.10
C ALA A 22 -21.38 33.74 -0.62
N GLU A 23 -21.87 33.48 -1.83
CA GLU A 23 -21.79 32.15 -2.48
C GLU A 23 -20.33 31.74 -2.76
N LEU A 24 -19.50 32.68 -3.20
CA LEU A 24 -18.07 32.43 -3.41
C LEU A 24 -17.34 32.12 -2.08
N GLU A 25 -17.70 32.82 -1.01
CA GLU A 25 -17.12 32.59 0.32
C GLU A 25 -17.54 31.23 0.88
N GLU A 26 -18.81 30.85 0.72
CA GLU A 26 -19.32 29.51 1.07
C GLU A 26 -18.61 28.42 0.27
N THR A 27 -18.47 28.61 -1.05
CA THR A 27 -17.77 27.66 -1.91
C THR A 27 -16.30 27.51 -1.52
N ASN A 28 -15.61 28.63 -1.23
CA ASN A 28 -14.22 28.61 -0.77
C ASN A 28 -14.06 27.87 0.56
N GLN A 29 -14.98 28.06 1.50
CA GLN A 29 -14.98 27.31 2.76
C GLN A 29 -15.19 25.81 2.52
N GLY A 30 -16.11 25.44 1.63
CA GLY A 30 -16.33 24.04 1.25
C GLY A 30 -15.09 23.40 0.61
N VAL A 31 -14.41 24.13 -0.28
CA VAL A 31 -13.16 23.67 -0.92
C VAL A 31 -12.06 23.47 0.12
N LEU A 32 -11.89 24.40 1.06
CA LEU A 32 -10.89 24.28 2.13
C LEU A 32 -11.17 23.07 3.05
N ALA A 33 -12.44 22.82 3.38
CA ALA A 33 -12.83 21.66 4.17
C ALA A 33 -12.51 20.35 3.43
N LEU A 34 -12.82 20.29 2.12
CA LEU A 34 -12.52 19.11 1.30
C LEU A 34 -11.01 18.86 1.17
N TYR A 35 -10.20 19.93 1.02
CA TYR A 35 -8.74 19.81 1.01
C TYR A 35 -8.20 19.26 2.33
N ALA A 36 -8.72 19.72 3.47
CA ALA A 36 -8.32 19.21 4.78
C ALA A 36 -8.68 17.73 4.97
N GLU A 37 -9.86 17.32 4.51
CA GLU A 37 -10.28 15.92 4.54
C GLU A 37 -9.40 15.04 3.63
N LEU A 38 -9.09 15.52 2.43
CA LEU A 38 -8.22 14.82 1.49
C LEU A 38 -6.80 14.65 2.04
N ASP A 39 -6.25 15.68 2.66
CA ASP A 39 -4.93 15.61 3.31
C ASP A 39 -4.93 14.59 4.45
N GLN A 40 -5.97 14.59 5.29
CA GLN A 40 -6.12 13.61 6.36
C GLN A 40 -6.21 12.17 5.81
N GLN A 41 -6.99 11.95 4.75
CA GLN A 41 -7.09 10.64 4.10
C GLN A 41 -5.76 10.21 3.48
N ALA A 42 -5.02 11.13 2.87
CA ALA A 42 -3.70 10.86 2.30
C ALA A 42 -2.68 10.44 3.37
N VAL A 43 -2.69 11.11 4.54
CA VAL A 43 -1.86 10.73 5.69
C VAL A 43 -2.21 9.33 6.18
N GLN A 44 -3.50 9.04 6.40
CA GLN A 44 -3.95 7.71 6.84
C GLN A 44 -3.56 6.61 5.85
N LEU A 45 -3.72 6.87 4.55
CA LEU A 45 -3.36 5.90 3.51
C LEU A 45 -1.86 5.62 3.51
N ARG A 46 -1.04 6.66 3.71
CA ARG A 46 0.43 6.51 3.82
C ARG A 46 0.82 5.69 5.05
N GLU A 47 0.20 5.92 6.19
CA GLU A 47 0.43 5.12 7.40
C GLU A 47 0.08 3.64 7.21
N VAL A 48 -1.07 3.35 6.57
CA VAL A 48 -1.47 1.97 6.25
C VAL A 48 -0.50 1.32 5.27
N SER A 49 -0.04 2.05 4.26
CA SER A 49 0.95 1.57 3.29
C SER A 49 2.30 1.23 3.95
N ASP A 50 2.76 2.09 4.86
CA ASP A 50 3.98 1.87 5.63
C ASP A 50 3.86 0.64 6.54
N LEU A 51 2.72 0.48 7.22
CA LEU A 51 2.45 -0.69 8.05
C LEU A 51 2.42 -1.98 7.23
N LYS A 52 1.74 -1.97 6.06
CA LYS A 52 1.72 -3.10 5.12
C LYS A 52 3.15 -3.48 4.70
N SER A 53 3.95 -2.49 4.32
CA SER A 53 5.34 -2.70 3.86
C SER A 53 6.22 -3.31 4.95
N ARG A 54 6.14 -2.78 6.18
CA ARG A 54 6.88 -3.32 7.35
C ARG A 54 6.45 -4.74 7.69
N PHE A 55 5.14 -5.01 7.68
CA PHE A 55 4.61 -6.34 7.94
C PHE A 55 5.12 -7.38 6.94
N LEU A 56 5.06 -7.08 5.63
CA LEU A 56 5.53 -7.99 4.60
C LEU A 56 7.04 -8.23 4.68
N SER A 57 7.82 -7.17 4.91
CA SER A 57 9.27 -7.28 5.13
C SER A 57 9.59 -8.19 6.32
N TYR A 58 8.93 -7.98 7.46
CA TYR A 58 9.10 -8.79 8.66
C TYR A 58 8.78 -10.26 8.41
N MET A 59 7.59 -10.55 7.85
CA MET A 59 7.15 -11.92 7.58
C MET A 59 8.10 -12.66 6.62
N SER A 60 8.63 -11.99 5.60
CA SER A 60 9.58 -12.63 4.69
C SER A 60 10.89 -13.01 5.39
N HIS A 61 11.42 -12.14 6.26
CA HIS A 61 12.60 -12.49 7.06
C HIS A 61 12.32 -13.70 7.96
N GLU A 62 11.14 -13.74 8.60
CA GLU A 62 10.72 -14.87 9.44
C GLU A 62 10.54 -16.17 8.65
N PHE A 63 10.17 -16.12 7.36
CA PHE A 63 10.07 -17.30 6.52
C PHE A 63 11.41 -17.76 5.92
N ARG A 64 12.33 -16.84 5.61
CA ARG A 64 13.64 -17.19 5.04
C ARG A 64 14.46 -18.13 5.94
N THR A 65 14.40 -17.92 7.25
CA THR A 65 15.14 -18.74 8.23
C THR A 65 14.68 -20.20 8.25
N PRO A 66 13.40 -20.54 8.48
CA PRO A 66 12.94 -21.93 8.47
C PRO A 66 13.08 -22.59 7.09
N LEU A 67 12.83 -21.86 6.00
CA LEU A 67 13.05 -22.40 4.64
C LEU A 67 14.53 -22.69 4.38
N GLY A 68 15.42 -21.80 4.80
CA GLY A 68 16.87 -22.03 4.75
C GLY A 68 17.30 -23.26 5.54
N SER A 69 16.71 -23.47 6.72
CA SER A 69 16.95 -24.68 7.53
C SER A 69 16.46 -25.95 6.84
N ILE A 70 15.27 -25.95 6.22
CA ILE A 70 14.74 -27.09 5.46
C ILE A 70 15.64 -27.42 4.27
N LEU A 71 16.04 -26.41 3.50
CA LEU A 71 16.95 -26.59 2.35
C LEU A 71 18.33 -27.10 2.78
N SER A 72 18.86 -26.59 3.90
CA SER A 72 20.13 -27.07 4.44
C SER A 72 20.04 -28.51 4.91
N MET A 73 18.96 -28.87 5.61
CA MET A 73 18.75 -30.22 6.12
C MET A 73 18.58 -31.23 4.98
N THR A 74 17.74 -30.91 3.98
CA THR A 74 17.55 -31.76 2.81
C THR A 74 18.86 -31.96 2.04
N ARG A 75 19.68 -30.91 1.91
CA ARG A 75 21.01 -31.01 1.30
C ARG A 75 21.97 -31.92 2.08
N LEU A 76 22.03 -31.81 3.41
CA LEU A 76 22.86 -32.69 4.25
C LEU A 76 22.47 -34.17 4.10
N LEU A 77 21.17 -34.44 4.02
CA LEU A 77 20.65 -35.80 3.77
C LEU A 77 20.99 -36.31 2.37
N GLU A 78 20.90 -35.46 1.34
CA GLU A 78 21.29 -35.82 -0.04
C GLU A 78 22.79 -36.06 -0.20
N ASP A 79 23.62 -35.27 0.49
CA ASP A 79 25.08 -35.40 0.51
C ASP A 79 25.55 -36.62 1.34
N GLY A 80 24.62 -37.30 2.03
CA GLY A 80 24.87 -38.53 2.78
C GLY A 80 25.60 -38.34 4.11
N PHE A 81 25.59 -37.13 4.67
CA PHE A 81 26.25 -36.83 5.95
C PHE A 81 25.69 -37.66 7.12
N ASP A 82 24.40 -37.99 7.08
CA ASP A 82 23.71 -38.82 8.08
C ASP A 82 23.56 -40.30 7.64
N GLY A 83 24.27 -40.70 6.59
CA GLY A 83 24.23 -42.03 6.00
C GLY A 83 23.46 -42.11 4.67
N PRO A 84 23.50 -43.27 4.00
CA PRO A 84 22.89 -43.43 2.68
C PRO A 84 21.36 -43.49 2.77
N LEU A 85 20.70 -42.76 1.87
CA LEU A 85 19.26 -42.88 1.64
C LEU A 85 18.98 -44.02 0.64
N ASN A 86 17.88 -44.73 0.85
CA ASN A 86 17.34 -45.59 -0.21
C ASN A 86 16.66 -44.75 -1.31
N ASP A 87 16.36 -45.37 -2.45
CA ASP A 87 15.82 -44.67 -3.63
C ASP A 87 14.52 -43.90 -3.35
N GLU A 88 13.66 -44.42 -2.48
CA GLU A 88 12.39 -43.77 -2.14
C GLU A 88 12.61 -42.59 -1.19
N GLN A 89 13.47 -42.73 -0.19
CA GLN A 89 13.87 -41.64 0.71
C GLN A 89 14.52 -40.51 -0.08
N LEU A 90 15.40 -40.82 -1.03
CA LEU A 90 16.04 -39.81 -1.89
C LEU A 90 15.01 -39.05 -2.72
N ARG A 91 14.01 -39.73 -3.27
CA ARG A 91 12.89 -39.07 -3.99
C ARG A 91 12.12 -38.12 -3.07
N GLN A 92 11.80 -38.56 -1.86
CA GLN A 92 11.06 -37.75 -0.88
C GLN A 92 11.85 -36.51 -0.44
N VAL A 93 13.15 -36.67 -0.14
CA VAL A 93 14.02 -35.54 0.25
C VAL A 93 14.12 -34.51 -0.88
N ARG A 94 14.30 -34.96 -2.13
CA ARG A 94 14.31 -34.07 -3.31
C ARG A 94 12.99 -33.34 -3.50
N PHE A 95 11.87 -34.01 -3.25
CA PHE A 95 10.54 -33.38 -3.31
C PHE A 95 10.42 -32.27 -2.26
N VAL A 96 10.80 -32.53 -1.01
CA VAL A 96 10.80 -31.51 0.06
C VAL A 96 11.70 -30.33 -0.28
N SER A 97 12.90 -30.60 -0.81
CA SER A 97 13.86 -29.58 -1.25
C SER A 97 13.28 -28.69 -2.37
N ALA A 98 12.63 -29.30 -3.36
CA ALA A 98 11.98 -28.58 -4.45
C ALA A 98 10.84 -27.68 -3.94
N SER A 99 9.94 -28.22 -3.13
CA SER A 99 8.83 -27.43 -2.56
C SER A 99 9.30 -26.30 -1.64
N ALA A 100 10.36 -26.52 -0.86
CA ALA A 100 10.95 -25.46 -0.03
C ALA A 100 11.61 -24.36 -0.87
N SER A 101 12.19 -24.72 -2.01
CA SER A 101 12.76 -23.75 -2.97
C SER A 101 11.67 -22.93 -3.64
N GLU A 102 10.61 -23.57 -4.14
CA GLU A 102 9.44 -22.89 -4.72
C GLU A 102 8.79 -21.93 -3.72
N LEU A 103 8.63 -22.35 -2.47
CA LEU A 103 8.06 -21.49 -1.43
C LEU A 103 8.97 -20.30 -1.10
N ARG A 104 10.29 -20.48 -1.14
CA ARG A 104 11.25 -19.39 -0.96
C ARG A 104 11.15 -18.37 -2.09
N GLU A 105 11.04 -18.83 -3.33
CA GLU A 105 10.83 -17.95 -4.49
C GLU A 105 9.53 -17.16 -4.38
N MET A 106 8.41 -17.82 -4.04
CA MET A 106 7.13 -17.13 -3.82
C MET A 106 7.20 -16.06 -2.73
N VAL A 107 7.96 -16.30 -1.66
CA VAL A 107 8.19 -15.32 -0.57
C VAL A 107 9.02 -14.14 -1.06
N ASP A 108 10.03 -14.37 -1.90
CA ASP A 108 10.85 -13.32 -2.48
C ASP A 108 10.04 -12.48 -3.50
N ASP A 109 9.22 -13.10 -4.35
CA ASP A 109 8.33 -12.42 -5.29
C ASP A 109 7.29 -11.54 -4.59
N LEU A 110 6.69 -12.03 -3.49
CA LEU A 110 5.73 -11.25 -2.70
C LEU A 110 6.35 -9.97 -2.13
N LEU A 111 7.62 -10.03 -1.72
CA LEU A 111 8.34 -8.84 -1.26
C LEU A 111 8.60 -7.84 -2.38
N ASP A 112 8.97 -8.32 -3.56
CA ASP A 112 9.29 -7.43 -4.66
C ASP A 112 8.02 -6.74 -5.18
N LEU A 113 6.88 -7.43 -5.20
CA LEU A 113 5.58 -6.82 -5.43
C LEU A 113 5.28 -5.73 -4.39
N ALA A 114 5.50 -6.00 -3.11
CA ALA A 114 5.25 -5.04 -2.03
C ALA A 114 6.08 -3.75 -2.15
N LYS A 115 7.33 -3.86 -2.64
CA LYS A 115 8.19 -2.70 -2.90
C LYS A 115 7.73 -1.88 -4.09
N ILE A 116 7.21 -2.53 -5.15
CA ILE A 116 6.69 -1.85 -6.34
C ILE A 116 5.42 -1.06 -6.01
N GLU A 117 4.50 -1.63 -5.21
CA GLU A 117 3.26 -0.94 -4.82
C GLU A 117 3.49 0.24 -3.86
N ALA A 118 4.61 0.24 -3.13
CA ALA A 118 4.96 1.29 -2.19
C ALA A 118 5.74 2.47 -2.82
N GLY A 119 6.24 2.32 -4.05
CA GLY A 119 6.97 3.33 -4.81
C GLY A 119 6.13 3.98 -5.90
#